data_AF-A0A0W8G5K1-F1
#
_entry.id   AF-A0A0W8G5K1-F1
#
_cell.length_a   1.000
_cell.length_b   1.000
_cell.length_c   1.000
_cell.angle_alpha   90.00
_cell.angle_beta   90.00
_cell.angle_gamma   90.00
#
_symmetry.space_group_name_H-M   'P 1'
#
loop_
_entity.id
_entity.type
_entity.pdbx_description
1 polymer ?
#
loop_
_entity_poly.entity_id
_entity_poly.type
_entity_poly.pdbx_seq_one_letter_code
_entity_poly.pdbx_strand_id
1 'polypeptide(L)'
;MKTLLLIAAVMFCVANLAQAQPGGPGGRGGPGGHDAPGGPPPFTMPGVPPEKCQIVDRIMAETETKLFPLIQELKVQKAKLEALVVDAASDEAAITARIEEISKVRTALEKIKVEARRKVLKETGVILPPGGPGGRGRMGPPGFPG
;
A
#
# COMPACT_ATOMS: atom_id res chain seq x y z
N MET A 1 46.72 -22.77 9.52
CA MET A 1 46.00 -21.65 10.16
C MET A 1 45.83 -20.45 9.19
N LYS A 2 45.38 -20.69 7.94
CA LYS A 2 45.21 -19.63 6.92
C LYS A 2 43.88 -19.71 6.18
N THR A 3 43.08 -20.74 6.44
CA THR A 3 41.78 -20.98 5.81
C THR A 3 40.58 -20.52 6.65
N LEU A 4 40.79 -20.21 7.94
CA LEU A 4 39.73 -19.76 8.86
C LEU A 4 39.40 -18.26 8.76
N LEU A 5 40.23 -17.46 8.09
CA LEU A 5 40.00 -16.01 7.91
C LEU A 5 39.22 -15.65 6.63
N LEU A 6 38.97 -16.61 5.74
CA LEU A 6 38.30 -16.36 4.46
C LEU A 6 36.77 -16.41 4.53
N ILE A 7 36.20 -16.99 5.59
CA ILE A 7 34.73 -17.14 5.71
C ILE A 7 34.07 -15.84 6.22
N ALA A 8 34.82 -14.97 6.90
CA ALA A 8 34.28 -13.72 7.46
C ALA A 8 34.10 -12.59 6.42
N ALA A 9 34.62 -12.75 5.18
CA ALA A 9 34.62 -11.70 4.17
C ALA A 9 33.44 -11.76 3.19
N VAL A 10 32.64 -12.84 3.18
CA VAL A 10 31.60 -13.05 2.14
C VAL A 10 30.19 -12.61 2.60
N MET A 11 29.97 -12.38 3.91
CA MET A 11 28.62 -12.15 4.46
C MET A 11 28.29 -10.68 4.79
N PHE A 12 28.92 -9.71 4.13
CA PHE A 12 28.66 -8.28 4.37
C PHE A 12 28.02 -7.52 3.17
N CYS A 13 27.57 -8.22 2.13
CA CYS A 13 27.16 -7.58 0.86
C CYS A 13 25.65 -7.47 0.59
N VAL A 14 24.77 -7.47 1.60
CA VAL A 14 23.31 -7.25 1.38
C VAL A 14 22.85 -5.85 1.83
N ALA A 15 23.76 -4.99 2.30
CA ALA A 15 23.43 -3.60 2.55
C ALA A 15 23.48 -2.81 1.22
N ASN A 16 22.34 -2.22 0.83
CA ASN A 16 22.14 -1.28 -0.28
C ASN A 16 21.61 -1.82 -1.61
N LEU A 17 20.45 -2.48 -1.58
CA LEU A 17 19.47 -2.36 -2.67
C LEU A 17 18.25 -1.56 -2.19
N ALA A 18 18.51 -0.35 -1.69
CA ALA A 18 17.55 0.76 -1.72
C ALA A 18 17.93 1.71 -2.86
N GLN A 19 18.21 1.15 -4.05
CA GLN A 19 18.17 1.93 -5.28
C GLN A 19 16.69 2.23 -5.54
N ALA A 20 16.29 3.45 -5.15
CA ALA A 20 15.07 4.07 -5.63
C ALA A 20 15.13 4.09 -7.16
N GLN A 21 14.51 3.08 -7.78
CA GLN A 21 14.42 2.99 -9.22
C GLN A 21 13.58 4.19 -9.70
N PRO A 22 14.08 5.01 -10.64
CA PRO A 22 13.26 6.02 -11.29
C PRO A 22 12.07 5.30 -11.92
N GLY A 23 10.87 5.60 -11.45
CA GLY A 23 9.64 4.99 -11.94
C GLY A 23 9.56 5.16 -13.46
N GLY A 24 9.40 4.04 -14.18
CA GLY A 24 9.13 4.06 -15.60
C GLY A 24 7.85 4.83 -15.96
N PRO A 25 7.61 5.11 -17.25
CA PRO A 25 6.45 5.85 -17.70
C PRO A 25 5.18 5.09 -17.31
N GLY A 26 4.51 5.56 -16.25
CA GLY A 26 3.34 4.92 -15.63
C GLY A 26 3.41 4.80 -14.10
N GLY A 27 4.58 5.02 -13.48
CA GLY A 27 4.76 4.92 -12.03
C GLY A 27 4.54 6.23 -11.28
N ARG A 28 3.29 6.74 -11.20
CA ARG A 28 2.93 7.72 -10.15
C ARG A 28 2.37 6.98 -8.95
N GLY A 29 3.21 6.79 -7.94
CA GLY A 29 2.84 6.16 -6.68
C GLY A 29 4.01 6.07 -5.71
N GLY A 30 4.85 7.11 -5.70
CA GLY A 30 5.73 7.40 -4.57
C GLY A 30 5.04 8.41 -3.65
N PRO A 31 5.54 8.61 -2.42
CA PRO A 31 4.96 9.54 -1.45
C PRO A 31 5.23 10.99 -1.87
N GLY A 32 4.54 11.43 -2.92
CA GLY A 32 4.42 12.84 -3.29
C GLY A 32 3.17 13.36 -2.62
N GLY A 33 3.36 14.13 -1.55
CA GLY A 33 2.25 14.80 -0.88
C GLY A 33 1.44 15.67 -1.82
N HIS A 34 0.29 16.13 -1.34
CA HIS A 34 -0.65 17.00 -2.04
C HIS A 34 0.00 18.23 -2.72
N ASP A 35 1.14 18.70 -2.20
CA ASP A 35 1.86 19.88 -2.68
C ASP A 35 2.98 19.55 -3.70
N ALA A 36 3.21 18.28 -4.01
CA ALA A 36 4.21 17.89 -5.00
C ALA A 36 3.70 18.21 -6.42
N PRO A 37 4.54 18.76 -7.32
CA PRO A 37 4.19 18.90 -8.73
C PRO A 37 3.79 17.55 -9.32
N GLY A 38 2.48 17.34 -9.53
CA GLY A 38 1.93 16.07 -10.00
C GLY A 38 1.23 15.18 -8.97
N GLY A 39 0.98 15.66 -7.76
CA GLY A 39 0.12 14.99 -6.79
C GLY A 39 -1.33 14.81 -7.30
N PRO A 40 -2.11 13.92 -6.65
CA PRO A 40 -3.54 13.83 -6.91
C PRO A 40 -4.23 15.17 -6.64
N PRO A 41 -5.29 15.53 -7.38
CA PRO A 41 -6.02 16.77 -7.14
C PRO A 41 -6.68 16.75 -5.75
N PRO A 42 -6.89 17.93 -5.14
CA PRO A 42 -7.57 18.03 -3.86
C PRO A 42 -8.98 17.48 -3.88
N PHE A 43 -9.38 16.92 -2.74
CA PHE A 43 -10.72 16.40 -2.58
C PHE A 43 -11.71 17.53 -2.76
N THR A 44 -12.64 17.30 -3.68
CA THR A 44 -13.76 18.19 -3.93
C THR A 44 -15.03 17.36 -4.00
N MET A 45 -16.05 17.80 -3.27
CA MET A 45 -17.37 17.17 -3.29
C MET A 45 -18.44 18.27 -3.33
N PRO A 46 -19.42 18.19 -4.26
CA PRO A 46 -20.50 19.16 -4.32
C PRO A 46 -21.24 19.27 -2.98
N GLY A 47 -21.48 20.50 -2.53
CA GLY A 47 -22.18 20.76 -1.26
C GLY A 47 -21.32 20.57 0.01
N VAL A 48 -20.02 20.28 -0.12
CA VAL A 48 -19.09 20.24 1.03
C VAL A 48 -18.27 21.52 1.07
N PRO A 49 -18.26 22.25 2.20
CA PRO A 49 -17.40 23.41 2.40
C PRO A 49 -15.91 23.09 2.22
N PRO A 50 -15.09 24.01 1.68
CA PRO A 50 -13.65 23.80 1.48
C PRO A 50 -12.88 23.39 2.74
N GLU A 51 -13.25 23.95 3.90
CA GLU A 51 -12.64 23.59 5.19
C GLU A 51 -12.81 22.10 5.52
N LYS A 52 -14.00 21.55 5.24
CA LYS A 52 -14.26 20.13 5.43
C LYS A 52 -13.50 19.29 4.41
N CYS A 53 -13.38 19.75 3.17
CA CYS A 53 -12.58 19.07 2.16
C CYS A 53 -11.12 18.95 2.57
N GLN A 54 -10.52 20.00 3.14
CA GLN A 54 -9.15 19.97 3.64
C GLN A 54 -8.95 18.99 4.80
N ILE A 55 -9.95 18.85 5.69
CA ILE A 55 -9.92 17.84 6.76
C ILE A 55 -9.95 16.44 6.15
N VAL A 56 -10.81 16.20 5.16
CA VAL A 56 -10.85 14.93 4.44
C VAL A 56 -9.51 14.64 3.77
N ASP A 57 -8.93 15.59 3.04
CA ASP A 57 -7.62 15.42 2.38
C ASP A 57 -6.53 15.03 3.36
N ARG A 58 -6.48 15.71 4.52
CA ARG A 58 -5.51 15.39 5.58
C ARG A 58 -5.69 13.97 6.10
N ILE A 59 -6.93 13.57 6.40
CA ILE A 59 -7.22 12.20 6.88
C ILE A 59 -6.84 11.17 5.82
N MET A 60 -7.11 11.45 4.54
CA MET A 60 -6.78 10.53 3.45
C MET A 60 -5.27 10.42 3.24
N ALA A 61 -4.51 11.51 3.33
CA ALA A 61 -3.05 11.49 3.28
C ALA A 61 -2.44 10.70 4.45
N GLU A 62 -2.93 10.91 5.68
CA GLU A 62 -2.56 10.10 6.85
C GLU A 62 -2.89 8.62 6.66
N THR A 63 -4.00 8.31 5.99
CA THR A 63 -4.42 6.94 5.73
C THR A 63 -3.53 6.28 4.68
N GLU A 64 -3.17 7.00 3.61
CA GLU A 64 -2.29 6.51 2.55
C GLU A 64 -0.92 6.09 3.10
N THR A 65 -0.34 6.91 3.99
CA THR A 65 0.96 6.57 4.62
C THR A 65 0.90 5.27 5.43
N LYS A 66 -0.25 4.95 6.05
CA LYS A 66 -0.48 3.69 6.77
C LYS A 66 -0.75 2.51 5.84
N LEU A 67 -1.45 2.75 4.73
CA LEU A 67 -1.79 1.70 3.76
C LEU A 67 -0.57 1.29 2.93
N PHE A 68 0.31 2.23 2.59
CA PHE A 68 1.46 1.99 1.71
C PHE A 68 2.31 0.76 2.10
N PRO A 69 2.81 0.61 3.34
CA PRO A 69 3.61 -0.56 3.71
C PRO A 69 2.84 -1.87 3.56
N LEU A 70 1.56 -1.90 3.93
CA LEU A 70 0.71 -3.10 3.81
C LEU A 70 0.41 -3.46 2.35
N ILE A 71 0.32 -2.47 1.46
CA ILE A 71 0.19 -2.73 0.02
C ILE A 71 1.46 -3.36 -0.53
N GLN A 72 2.64 -2.88 -0.11
CA GLN A 72 3.91 -3.48 -0.51
C GLN A 72 4.04 -4.91 0.03
N GLU A 73 3.68 -5.12 1.29
CA GLU A 73 3.65 -6.45 1.89
C GLU A 73 2.71 -7.39 1.14
N LEU A 74 1.50 -6.94 0.80
CA LEU A 74 0.54 -7.72 0.04
C LEU A 74 1.10 -8.13 -1.33
N LYS A 75 1.82 -7.24 -2.03
CA LYS A 75 2.48 -7.57 -3.30
C LYS A 75 3.54 -8.66 -3.09
N VAL A 76 4.37 -8.54 -2.07
CA VAL A 76 5.40 -9.55 -1.74
C VAL A 76 4.76 -10.90 -1.42
N GLN A 77 3.69 -10.92 -0.61
CA GLN A 77 3.01 -12.16 -0.25
C GLN A 77 2.34 -12.83 -1.46
N LYS A 78 1.78 -12.05 -2.40
CA LYS A 78 1.25 -12.55 -3.66
C LYS A 78 2.34 -13.16 -4.54
N ALA A 79 3.47 -12.49 -4.70
CA ALA A 79 4.61 -13.04 -5.45
C ALA A 79 5.14 -14.34 -4.83
N LYS A 80 5.18 -14.43 -3.49
CA LYS A 80 5.52 -15.68 -2.79
C LYS A 80 4.52 -16.80 -3.03
N LEU A 81 3.22 -16.48 -3.08
CA LEU A 81 2.18 -17.46 -3.41
C LEU A 81 2.35 -17.96 -4.85
N GLU A 82 2.56 -17.05 -5.80
CA GLU A 82 2.80 -17.41 -7.22
C GLU A 82 4.00 -18.33 -7.37
N ALA A 83 5.08 -18.08 -6.62
CA ALA A 83 6.26 -18.95 -6.59
C ALA A 83 5.95 -20.37 -6.07
N LEU A 84 5.14 -20.50 -5.01
CA LEU A 84 4.70 -21.80 -4.49
C LEU A 84 3.80 -22.55 -5.48
N VAL A 85 2.95 -21.84 -6.22
CA VAL A 85 2.02 -22.46 -7.18
C VAL A 85 2.75 -23.07 -8.38
N VAL A 86 3.88 -22.51 -8.80
CA VAL A 86 4.66 -23.02 -9.94
C VAL A 86 5.76 -24.01 -9.56
N ASP A 87 6.04 -24.15 -8.26
CA ASP A 87 7.03 -25.09 -7.75
C ASP A 87 6.42 -26.50 -7.61
N ALA A 88 6.96 -27.46 -8.38
CA ALA A 88 6.50 -28.84 -8.37
C ALA A 88 6.73 -29.58 -7.04
N ALA A 89 7.58 -29.04 -6.16
CA ALA A 89 7.86 -29.60 -4.84
C ALA A 89 6.97 -29.01 -3.72
N SER A 90 6.21 -27.95 -4.03
CA SER A 90 5.37 -27.29 -3.02
C SER A 90 4.12 -28.12 -2.70
N ASP A 91 3.80 -28.21 -1.41
CA ASP A 91 2.60 -28.90 -0.93
C ASP A 91 1.41 -27.94 -0.67
N GLU A 92 0.22 -28.53 -0.57
CA GLU A 92 -1.03 -27.78 -0.36
C GLU A 92 -1.02 -27.02 0.99
N ALA A 93 -0.32 -27.53 2.00
CA ALA A 93 -0.22 -26.89 3.31
C ALA A 93 0.56 -25.57 3.24
N ALA A 94 1.67 -25.54 2.49
CA ALA A 94 2.47 -24.33 2.28
C ALA A 94 1.69 -23.26 1.51
N ILE A 95 0.92 -23.67 0.49
CA ILE A 95 0.03 -22.77 -0.27
C ILE A 95 -1.06 -22.20 0.65
N THR A 96 -1.73 -23.06 1.43
CA THR A 96 -2.79 -22.66 2.37
C THR A 96 -2.28 -21.67 3.41
N ALA A 97 -1.13 -21.98 4.04
CA ALA A 97 -0.51 -21.08 5.01
C ALA A 97 -0.18 -19.72 4.39
N ARG A 98 0.27 -19.68 3.13
CA ARG A 98 0.52 -18.41 2.43
C ARG A 98 -0.76 -17.62 2.15
N ILE A 99 -1.87 -18.28 1.81
CA ILE A 99 -3.17 -17.65 1.61
C ILE A 99 -3.68 -17.01 2.92
N GLU A 100 -3.46 -17.66 4.06
CA GLU A 100 -3.80 -17.10 5.37
C GLU A 100 -3.01 -15.82 5.68
N GLU A 101 -1.71 -15.81 5.40
CA GLU A 101 -0.88 -14.60 5.56
C GLU A 101 -1.37 -13.45 4.66
N ILE A 102 -1.72 -13.73 3.41
CA ILE A 102 -2.34 -12.73 2.51
C ILE A 102 -3.65 -12.19 3.10
N SER A 103 -4.47 -13.07 3.68
CA SER A 103 -5.76 -12.72 4.27
C SER A 103 -5.61 -11.81 5.49
N LYS A 104 -4.59 -12.03 6.32
CA LYS A 104 -4.25 -11.14 7.45
C LYS A 104 -3.92 -9.73 6.96
N VAL A 105 -3.07 -9.59 5.93
CA VAL A 105 -2.70 -8.29 5.36
C VAL A 105 -3.93 -7.58 4.76
N ARG A 106 -4.79 -8.30 4.03
CA ARG A 106 -6.04 -7.73 3.49
C ARG A 106 -6.98 -7.24 4.58
N THR A 107 -7.09 -7.99 5.67
CA THR A 107 -7.91 -7.60 6.83
C THR A 107 -7.36 -6.33 7.49
N ALA A 108 -6.04 -6.21 7.63
CA ALA A 108 -5.40 -5.01 8.17
C ALA A 108 -5.64 -3.78 7.28
N LEU A 109 -5.53 -3.94 5.96
CA LEU A 109 -5.86 -2.88 5.00
C LEU A 109 -7.30 -2.39 5.16
N GLU A 110 -8.27 -3.31 5.25
CA GLU A 110 -9.68 -2.93 5.35
C GLU A 110 -10.00 -2.24 6.70
N LYS A 111 -9.39 -2.69 7.80
CA LYS A 111 -9.53 -2.02 9.10
C LYS A 111 -9.11 -0.56 9.02
N ILE A 112 -7.95 -0.25 8.43
CA ILE A 112 -7.46 1.12 8.26
C ILE A 112 -8.42 1.95 7.41
N LYS A 113 -8.95 1.40 6.32
CA LYS A 113 -9.94 2.11 5.48
C LYS A 113 -11.24 2.40 6.24
N VAL A 114 -11.75 1.45 7.02
CA VAL A 114 -12.94 1.64 7.86
C VAL A 114 -12.69 2.71 8.92
N GLU A 115 -11.55 2.67 9.59
CA GLU A 115 -11.15 3.68 10.58
C GLU A 115 -11.08 5.08 9.96
N ALA A 116 -10.48 5.21 8.78
CA ALA A 116 -10.42 6.47 8.05
C ALA A 116 -11.82 7.01 7.69
N ARG A 117 -12.69 6.17 7.13
CA ARG A 117 -14.09 6.55 6.82
C ARG A 117 -14.84 7.00 8.07
N ARG A 118 -14.65 6.29 9.20
CA ARG A 118 -15.24 6.67 10.49
C ARG A 118 -14.69 8.00 11.00
N LYS A 119 -13.38 8.25 10.84
CA LYS A 119 -12.73 9.51 11.23
C LYS A 119 -13.27 10.69 10.42
N VAL A 120 -13.38 10.53 9.09
CA VAL A 120 -13.97 11.55 8.19
C VAL A 120 -15.40 11.87 8.60
N LEU A 121 -16.25 10.85 8.80
CA LEU A 121 -17.62 11.05 9.23
C LEU A 121 -17.69 11.79 10.57
N LYS A 122 -16.87 11.40 11.54
CA LYS A 122 -16.84 12.00 12.88
C LYS A 122 -16.41 13.47 12.85
N GLU A 123 -15.41 13.83 12.04
CA GLU A 123 -14.80 15.17 12.05
C GLU A 123 -15.49 16.15 11.09
N THR A 124 -16.14 15.67 10.04
CA THR A 124 -16.69 16.55 8.98
C THR A 124 -18.20 16.35 8.75
N GLY A 125 -18.77 15.23 9.19
CA GLY A 125 -20.11 14.80 8.81
C GLY A 125 -20.22 14.32 7.35
N VAL A 126 -19.10 14.27 6.61
CA VAL A 126 -19.08 13.80 5.22
C VAL A 126 -19.12 12.28 5.18
N ILE A 127 -20.04 11.74 4.38
CA ILE A 127 -20.08 10.32 4.04
C ILE A 127 -19.30 10.15 2.73
N LEU A 128 -18.18 9.43 2.80
CA LEU A 128 -17.39 9.11 1.60
C LEU A 128 -18.11 8.04 0.76
N PRO A 129 -18.14 8.18 -0.57
CA PRO A 129 -18.69 7.15 -1.44
C PRO A 129 -17.87 5.84 -1.35
N PRO A 130 -18.50 4.68 -1.61
CA PRO A 130 -17.77 3.42 -1.73
C PRO A 130 -16.72 3.52 -2.85
N GLY A 131 -15.50 3.06 -2.58
CA GLY A 131 -14.36 3.21 -3.49
C GLY A 131 -13.56 4.52 -3.33
N GLY A 132 -13.97 5.41 -2.44
CA GLY A 132 -13.27 6.65 -2.15
C GLY A 132 -13.67 7.83 -3.05
N PRO A 133 -13.12 9.02 -2.77
CA PRO A 133 -13.51 10.24 -3.47
C PRO A 133 -13.12 10.20 -4.96
N GLY A 134 -14.12 10.26 -5.85
CA GLY A 134 -13.91 10.21 -7.31
C GLY A 134 -14.62 9.08 -8.05
N GLY A 135 -15.69 8.50 -7.48
CA GLY A 135 -16.46 7.40 -8.05
C GLY A 135 -17.04 7.65 -9.45
N ARG A 136 -16.23 7.39 -10.48
CA ARG A 136 -16.63 6.85 -11.80
C ARG A 136 -15.48 6.01 -12.37
N GLY A 137 -15.65 4.69 -12.38
CA GLY A 137 -15.13 3.82 -13.44
C GLY A 137 -13.62 3.59 -13.53
N ARG A 138 -12.83 3.83 -12.48
CA ARG A 138 -11.47 3.29 -12.42
C ARG A 138 -11.36 2.40 -11.21
N MET A 139 -10.89 1.16 -11.43
CA MET A 139 -10.04 0.47 -10.46
C MET A 139 -9.16 1.56 -9.85
N GLY A 140 -9.38 1.88 -8.57
CA GLY A 140 -8.90 3.12 -7.96
C GLY A 140 -7.39 3.31 -8.14
N PRO A 141 -6.85 4.53 -7.90
CA PRO A 141 -5.41 4.70 -7.80
C PRO A 141 -4.84 3.63 -6.85
N PRO A 142 -3.66 3.04 -7.15
CA PRO A 142 -3.18 1.85 -6.46
C PRO A 142 -3.02 2.16 -4.96
N GLY A 143 -4.03 1.79 -4.17
CA GLY A 143 -4.20 2.35 -2.82
C GLY A 143 -5.56 2.05 -2.21
N PHE A 144 -6.61 2.05 -3.03
CA PHE A 144 -7.95 1.63 -2.62
C PHE A 144 -8.48 0.55 -3.57
N PRO A 145 -8.18 -0.73 -3.34
CA PRO A 145 -8.97 -1.78 -3.97
C PRO A 145 -10.39 -1.71 -3.40
N GLY A 146 -11.37 -1.71 -4.31
CA GLY A 146 -12.77 -1.96 -3.98
C GLY A 146 -12.99 -3.40 -3.50
#